data_AF-A0A8S3ASC6-F1
#
_entry.id   AF-A0A8S3ASC6-F1
#
_cell.length_a   1.000
_cell.length_b   1.000
_cell.length_c   1.000
_cell.angle_alpha   90.00
_cell.angle_beta   90.00
_cell.angle_gamma   90.00
#
_symmetry.space_group_name_H-M   'P 1'
#
loop_
_entity.id
_entity.type
_entity.pdbx_description
1 polymer ?
#
loop_
_entity_poly.entity_id
_entity_poly.type
_entity_poly.pdbx_seq_one_letter_code
_entity_poly.pdbx_strand_id
1 'polypeptide(L)' 'PDLAAIYRNMSKLYFSTQQYSMAMKYDQQAVEIGQEKLTTIHPHLLEYREIFEKIRRKQ' A
#
# COMPACT_ATOMS: atom_id res chain seq x y z
N PRO A 1 -1.45 -9.39 -9.00
CA PRO A 1 -2.48 -8.32 -9.08
C PRO A 1 -3.45 -8.38 -7.89
N ASP A 2 -4.12 -9.52 -7.69
CA ASP A 2 -5.18 -9.63 -6.67
C ASP A 2 -4.64 -9.61 -5.24
N LEU A 3 -3.48 -10.26 -5.00
CA LEU A 3 -2.86 -10.27 -3.68
C LEU A 3 -2.38 -8.88 -3.24
N ALA A 4 -1.87 -8.05 -4.16
CA ALA A 4 -1.48 -6.67 -3.85
C ALA A 4 -2.69 -5.82 -3.48
N ALA A 5 -3.83 -6.01 -4.17
CA ALA A 5 -5.08 -5.33 -3.85
C ALA A 5 -5.64 -5.76 -2.48
N ILE A 6 -5.47 -7.02 -2.06
CA ILE A 6 -5.86 -7.48 -0.72
C ILE A 6 -5.03 -6.77 0.36
N TYR A 7 -3.69 -6.79 0.25
CA TYR A 7 -2.83 -6.10 1.20
C TYR A 7 -3.09 -4.60 1.24
N ARG A 8 -3.41 -4.02 0.09
CA ARG A 8 -3.83 -2.63 -0.03
C ARG A 8 -5.08 -2.31 0.79
N ASN A 9 -6.10 -3.16 0.70
CA ASN A 9 -7.33 -2.99 1.47
C ASN A 9 -7.07 -3.13 2.97
N MET A 10 -6.19 -4.04 3.37
CA MET A 10 -5.74 -4.15 4.76
C MET A 10 -5.03 -2.86 5.21
N SER A 11 -4.12 -2.32 4.40
CA SER A 11 -3.45 -1.05 4.71
C SER A 11 -4.45 0.09 4.91
N LYS A 12 -5.43 0.25 4.00
CA LYS A 12 -6.51 1.25 4.13
C LYS A 12 -7.32 1.06 5.41
N LEU A 13 -7.65 -0.19 5.75
CA LEU A 13 -8.37 -0.52 6.98
C LEU A 13 -7.56 -0.09 8.22
N TYR A 14 -6.30 -0.47 8.32
CA TYR A 14 -5.45 -0.10 9.46
C TYR A 14 -5.16 1.40 9.52
N PHE A 15 -5.04 2.06 8.37
CA PHE A 15 -4.93 3.52 8.32
C PHE A 15 -6.18 4.19 8.89
N SER A 16 -7.37 3.68 8.56
CA SER A 16 -8.64 4.21 9.08
C SER A 16 -8.79 4.01 10.59
N THR A 17 -8.16 2.97 11.16
CA THR A 17 -8.14 2.71 12.60
C THR A 17 -6.93 3.33 13.31
N GLN A 18 -6.19 4.22 12.64
CA GLN A 18 -4.98 4.90 13.16
C GLN A 18 -3.85 3.96 13.57
N GLN A 19 -3.89 2.70 13.15
CA GLN A 19 -2.83 1.71 13.37
C GLN A 19 -1.76 1.85 12.29
N TYR A 20 -1.04 2.98 12.28
CA TYR A 20 -0.14 3.36 11.19
C TYR A 20 1.01 2.37 10.96
N SER A 21 1.56 1.75 12.01
CA SER A 21 2.59 0.72 11.89
C SER A 21 2.11 -0.51 11.10
N MET A 22 0.87 -0.94 11.35
CA MET A 22 0.25 -2.06 10.61
C MET A 22 -0.13 -1.62 9.19
N ALA A 23 -0.67 -0.41 9.03
CA ALA A 23 -0.96 0.16 7.73
C ALA A 23 0.28 0.20 6.82
N MET A 24 1.41 0.65 7.37
CA MET A 24 2.68 0.73 6.65
C MET A 24 3.22 -0.66 6.26
N LYS A 25 3.15 -1.62 7.19
CA LYS A 25 3.56 -3.02 6.90
C LYS A 25 2.80 -3.59 5.71
N TYR A 26 1.47 -3.46 5.68
CA TYR A 26 0.68 -4.03 4.59
C TYR A 26 0.80 -3.24 3.28
N ASP A 27 0.96 -1.92 3.33
CA ASP A 27 1.17 -1.13 2.13
C ASP A 27 2.53 -1.46 1.48
N GLN A 28 3.57 -1.67 2.29
CA GLN A 28 4.88 -2.12 1.83
C GLN A 28 4.79 -3.45 1.07
N GLN A 29 4.04 -4.43 1.60
CA GLN A 29 3.81 -5.70 0.90
C GLN A 29 3.05 -5.53 -0.42
N ALA A 30 2.06 -4.63 -0.46
CA ALA A 30 1.34 -4.31 -1.70
C ALA A 30 2.25 -3.68 -2.75
N VAL A 31 3.16 -2.78 -2.34
CA VAL A 31 4.15 -2.15 -3.21
C VAL A 31 5.15 -3.18 -3.75
N GLU A 32 5.71 -4.05 -2.91
CA GLU A 32 6.67 -5.08 -3.33
C GLU A 32 6.07 -6.02 -4.39
N ILE A 33 4.88 -6.57 -4.12
CA ILE A 33 4.18 -7.43 -5.08
C ILE A 33 3.79 -6.66 -6.35
N GLY A 34 3.40 -5.40 -6.20
CA GLY A 34 3.11 -4.50 -7.31
C GLY A 34 4.33 -4.26 -8.20
N GLN A 35 5.51 -4.05 -7.62
CA GLN A 35 6.76 -3.83 -8.35
C GLN A 35 7.21 -5.08 -9.11
N GLU A 36 7.01 -6.27 -8.54
CA GLU A 36 7.38 -7.53 -9.22
C GLU A 36 6.45 -7.87 -10.40
N LYS A 37 5.19 -7.47 -10.32
CA LYS A 37 4.14 -7.92 -11.27
C LYS A 37 3.67 -6.84 -12.24
N LEU A 38 3.91 -5.57 -11.95
CA LEU A 38 3.41 -4.43 -12.72
C LEU A 38 4.57 -3.56 -13.20
N THR A 39 4.48 -3.05 -14.41
CA THR A 39 5.40 -2.01 -14.91
C THR A 39 5.36 -0.78 -14.01
N THR A 40 6.49 -0.06 -13.90
CA THR A 40 6.67 1.09 -13.00
C THR A 40 5.65 2.22 -13.17
N ILE A 41 5.04 2.33 -14.36
CA ILE A 41 4.05 3.35 -14.75
C ILE A 41 2.60 2.87 -14.57
N HIS A 42 2.39 1.65 -14.04
CA HIS A 42 1.06 1.09 -13.89
C HIS A 42 0.25 1.88 -12.84
N PRO A 43 -1.02 2.26 -13.12
CA PRO A 43 -1.83 3.08 -12.22
C PRO A 43 -1.93 2.54 -10.78
N HIS A 44 -2.09 1.23 -10.63
CA HIS A 44 -2.11 0.60 -9.29
C HIS A 44 -0.83 0.81 -8.50
N LEU A 45 0.35 0.76 -9.13
CA LEU A 45 1.61 0.93 -8.43
C LEU A 45 1.82 2.40 -8.00
N LEU A 46 1.34 3.36 -8.80
CA LEU A 46 1.32 4.77 -8.41
C LEU A 46 0.41 5.01 -7.20
N GLU A 47 -0.79 4.42 -7.20
CA GLU A 47 -1.74 4.55 -6.08
C GLU A 47 -1.18 3.94 -4.77
N TYR A 48 -0.41 2.85 -4.86
CA TYR A 48 0.21 2.23 -3.69
C TYR A 48 1.26 3.17 -3.08
N ARG A 49 2.12 3.77 -3.91
CA ARG A 49 3.12 4.74 -3.44
C ARG A 49 2.49 5.98 -2.81
N GLU A 50 1.38 6.48 -3.36
CA GLU A 50 0.71 7.65 -2.81
C GLU A 50 0.18 7.41 -1.39
N ILE A 51 -0.37 6.23 -1.11
CA ILE A 51 -0.85 5.94 0.25
C ILE A 51 0.28 5.63 1.20
N PHE A 52 1.35 4.98 0.74
CA PHE A 52 2.55 4.81 1.55
C PHE A 52 3.06 6.17 2.06
N GLU A 53 3.13 7.16 1.16
CA GLU A 53 3.49 8.54 1.50
C GLU A 53 2.48 9.22 2.44
N LYS A 54 1.17 8.94 2.30
CA LYS A 54 0.15 9.45 3.24
C LYS A 54 0.31 8.84 4.64
N ILE A 55 0.57 7.54 4.74
CA ILE A 55 0.80 6.84 6.01
C ILE A 55 2.05 7.42 6.68
N ARG A 56 3.13 7.61 5.92
CA ARG A 56 4.39 8.19 6.42
C ARG A 56 4.24 9.61 6.97
N ARG A 57 3.36 10.44 6.39
CA ARG A 57 3.09 11.81 6.89
C ARG A 57 2.24 11.86 8.17
N LYS A 58 1.61 10.74 8.55
CA LYS A 58 0.71 10.64 9.70
C LYS A 58 1.39 9.99 10.92
N GLN A 59 2.64 9.53 10.75
CA GLN A 59 3.48 8.93 11.78
C GLN A 59 4.40 9.97 12.40
#